data_AF-A0A377ZT64-F1
#
_entry.id   AF-A0A377ZT64-F1
#
_cell.length_a   1.000
_cell.length_b   1.000
_cell.length_c   1.000
_cell.angle_alpha   90.00
_cell.angle_beta   90.00
_cell.angle_gamma   90.00
#
_symmetry.space_group_name_H-M   'P 1'
#
loop_
_entity.id
_entity.type
_entity.pdbx_description
1 polymer ?
#
loop_
_entity_poly.entity_id
_entity_poly.type
_entity_poly.pdbx_seq_one_letter_code
_entity_poly.pdbx_strand_id
1 'polypeptide(L)'
;MSNKPFVYQDPFPLKKDDTEYYLLSSDYVSVAEFAGQEVLKVDPQALTLLAQHAFHDASFMLRPAHQQQVADILNDPEASENDKYVALQFLRNSDIAAKGILPTCQDTGTAIIMGKKGQRVWTGGGDEAALAQGVYNTYIQDNLRYSQNAPLDMYKEVNTGTNLPAQIDLYATDGDEYKFLCIAKGGGSANKTYLYQETKALITPAKLKNYLVEKMRTLGTAACPPYHIAFVIGGTSAEATLKTVKLASTKYYDGLPTEGNEHGQAFRDVQLEQELLLEAQNLGLGAPVRRQILCPRYPRDPSAASRRFLPGRDGGFLFRRPQHQSQN
;
A
#
# COMPACT_ATOMS: atom_id res chain seq x y z
N MET A 1 3.38 39.67 -6.14
CA MET A 1 2.43 38.65 -5.67
C MET A 1 2.15 37.71 -6.82
N SER A 2 1.85 36.43 -6.58
CA SER A 2 1.52 35.50 -7.68
C SER A 2 0.20 35.93 -8.33
N ASN A 3 0.11 35.89 -9.65
CA ASN A 3 -1.10 36.22 -10.41
C ASN A 3 -1.99 34.98 -10.68
N LYS A 4 -1.66 33.82 -10.12
CA LYS A 4 -2.44 32.58 -10.30
C LYS A 4 -3.61 32.51 -9.31
N PRO A 5 -4.83 32.17 -9.74
CA PRO A 5 -5.95 31.93 -8.82
C PRO A 5 -5.70 30.70 -7.94
N PHE A 6 -6.37 30.62 -6.80
CA PHE A 6 -6.33 29.43 -5.95
C PHE A 6 -7.05 28.27 -6.63
N VAL A 7 -6.37 27.13 -6.71
CA VAL A 7 -6.92 25.86 -7.20
C VAL A 7 -6.46 24.77 -6.25
N TYR A 8 -7.40 24.07 -5.65
CA TYR A 8 -7.12 22.83 -4.96
C TYR A 8 -7.24 21.65 -5.94
N GLN A 9 -6.28 20.74 -5.88
CA GLN A 9 -6.35 19.47 -6.59
C GLN A 9 -5.87 18.36 -5.66
N ASP A 10 -6.57 17.22 -5.67
CA ASP A 10 -6.06 16.00 -5.08
C ASP A 10 -4.76 15.59 -5.81
N PRO A 11 -3.63 15.47 -5.11
CA PRO A 11 -2.38 15.08 -5.75
C PRO A 11 -2.38 13.67 -6.32
N PHE A 12 -3.28 12.79 -5.88
CA PHE A 12 -3.42 11.42 -6.40
C PHE A 12 -4.83 11.18 -6.94
N PRO A 13 -5.22 11.88 -8.02
CA PRO A 13 -6.58 11.78 -8.53
C PRO A 13 -6.79 10.41 -9.17
N LEU A 14 -7.49 9.51 -8.48
CA LEU A 14 -7.76 8.16 -8.98
C LEU A 14 -9.04 8.12 -9.81
N LYS A 15 -9.03 7.35 -10.90
CA LYS A 15 -10.27 6.96 -11.59
C LYS A 15 -11.19 6.16 -10.66
N LYS A 16 -12.44 5.94 -11.10
CA LYS A 16 -13.39 5.07 -10.40
C LYS A 16 -12.79 3.67 -10.18
N ASP A 17 -12.98 3.15 -8.97
CA ASP A 17 -12.60 1.78 -8.61
C ASP A 17 -13.43 0.77 -9.42
N ASP A 18 -12.72 -0.11 -10.13
CA ASP A 18 -13.25 -1.20 -10.95
C ASP A 18 -12.99 -2.59 -10.33
N THR A 19 -12.52 -2.63 -9.07
CA THR A 19 -12.30 -3.87 -8.34
C THR A 19 -13.63 -4.58 -8.07
N GLU A 20 -13.67 -5.90 -8.32
CA GLU A 20 -14.80 -6.74 -7.95
C GLU A 20 -14.78 -7.02 -6.43
N TYR A 21 -15.92 -6.78 -5.78
CA TYR A 21 -16.11 -7.03 -4.35
C TYR A 21 -17.19 -8.09 -4.14
N TYR A 22 -17.03 -8.91 -3.10
CA TYR A 22 -18.09 -9.78 -2.61
C TYR A 22 -18.63 -9.25 -1.29
N LEU A 23 -19.94 -9.46 -1.04
CA LEU A 23 -20.58 -9.04 0.21
C LEU A 23 -20.23 -10.03 1.33
N LEU A 24 -19.64 -9.53 2.41
CA LEU A 24 -19.29 -10.34 3.57
C LEU A 24 -20.46 -10.47 4.58
N SER A 25 -21.08 -9.35 4.95
CA SER A 25 -22.26 -9.29 5.81
C SER A 25 -22.90 -7.90 5.70
N SER A 26 -24.21 -7.83 5.96
CA SER A 26 -24.98 -6.58 6.09
C SER A 26 -25.37 -6.25 7.54
N ASP A 27 -25.01 -7.09 8.51
CA ASP A 27 -25.60 -7.07 9.86
C ASP A 27 -25.06 -5.94 10.75
N TYR A 28 -23.86 -5.45 10.46
CA TYR A 28 -23.11 -4.55 11.32
C TYR A 28 -23.13 -3.08 10.86
N VAL A 29 -24.01 -2.76 9.92
CA VAL A 29 -24.13 -1.42 9.34
C VAL A 29 -25.57 -0.92 9.44
N SER A 30 -25.73 0.35 9.76
CA SER A 30 -27.02 1.03 9.77
C SER A 30 -26.87 2.49 9.38
N VAL A 31 -27.96 3.11 8.92
CA VAL A 31 -27.98 4.54 8.60
C VAL A 31 -28.78 5.27 9.67
N ALA A 32 -28.27 6.42 10.12
CA ALA A 32 -28.97 7.33 11.01
C ALA A 32 -28.90 8.76 10.45
N GLU A 33 -29.81 9.63 10.87
CA GLU A 33 -29.78 11.05 10.51
C GLU A 33 -29.18 11.87 11.66
N PHE A 34 -28.24 12.76 11.34
CA PHE A 34 -27.69 13.71 12.29
C PHE A 34 -27.57 15.09 11.64
N ALA A 35 -28.23 16.09 12.23
CA ALA A 35 -28.25 17.47 11.72
C ALA A 35 -28.63 17.58 10.23
N GLY A 36 -29.61 16.76 9.77
CA GLY A 36 -30.06 16.76 8.37
C GLY A 36 -29.13 16.02 7.40
N GLN A 37 -28.14 15.28 7.89
CA GLN A 37 -27.24 14.46 7.08
C GLN A 37 -27.36 12.98 7.42
N GLU A 38 -27.33 12.11 6.42
CA GLU A 38 -27.22 10.68 6.61
C GLU A 38 -25.81 10.30 7.08
N VAL A 39 -25.75 9.50 8.14
CA VAL A 39 -24.53 9.02 8.77
C VAL A 39 -24.56 7.50 8.73
N LEU A 40 -23.51 6.91 8.18
CA LEU A 40 -23.28 5.47 8.23
C LEU A 40 -22.73 5.10 9.60
N LYS A 41 -23.50 4.36 10.38
CA LYS A 41 -23.05 3.75 11.63
C LYS A 41 -22.52 2.36 11.35
N VAL A 42 -21.27 2.13 11.74
CA VAL A 42 -20.56 0.85 11.57
C VAL A 42 -20.23 0.31 12.95
N ASP A 43 -20.76 -0.86 13.30
CA ASP A 43 -20.38 -1.54 14.55
C ASP A 43 -18.89 -1.96 14.47
N PRO A 44 -18.08 -1.77 15.53
CA PRO A 44 -16.70 -2.24 15.56
C PRO A 44 -16.51 -3.71 15.16
N GLN A 45 -17.50 -4.57 15.41
CA GLN A 45 -17.48 -5.96 14.99
C GLN A 45 -17.38 -6.13 13.47
N ALA A 46 -17.90 -5.17 12.68
CA ALA A 46 -17.71 -5.13 11.22
C ALA A 46 -16.22 -5.05 10.85
N LEU A 47 -15.45 -4.22 11.58
CA LEU A 47 -14.03 -4.02 11.33
C LEU A 47 -13.22 -5.26 11.70
N THR A 48 -13.57 -5.91 12.82
CA THR A 48 -13.00 -7.20 13.23
C THR A 48 -13.24 -8.26 12.15
N LEU A 49 -14.48 -8.41 11.70
CA LEU A 49 -14.86 -9.40 10.68
C LEU A 49 -14.17 -9.12 9.34
N LEU A 50 -14.16 -7.85 8.91
CA LEU A 50 -13.48 -7.40 7.69
C LEU A 50 -12.00 -7.75 7.72
N ALA A 51 -11.29 -7.35 8.78
CA ALA A 51 -9.86 -7.62 8.89
C ALA A 51 -9.59 -9.13 8.93
N GLN A 52 -10.40 -9.88 9.67
CA GLN A 52 -10.25 -11.33 9.78
C GLN A 52 -10.32 -12.02 8.40
N HIS A 53 -11.36 -11.70 7.62
CA HIS A 53 -11.52 -12.24 6.27
C HIS A 53 -10.45 -11.74 5.30
N ALA A 54 -10.11 -10.45 5.34
CA ALA A 54 -9.12 -9.89 4.45
C ALA A 54 -7.73 -10.53 4.61
N PHE A 55 -7.31 -10.84 5.84
CA PHE A 55 -6.02 -11.50 6.09
C PHE A 55 -6.05 -13.01 5.85
N HIS A 56 -7.21 -13.65 6.00
CA HIS A 56 -7.40 -15.03 5.54
C HIS A 56 -7.20 -15.09 4.03
N ASP A 57 -8.02 -14.36 3.28
CA ASP A 57 -7.98 -14.36 1.81
C ASP A 57 -6.60 -13.96 1.28
N ALA A 58 -5.96 -12.94 1.85
CA ALA A 58 -4.63 -12.51 1.42
C ALA A 58 -3.52 -13.55 1.69
N SER A 59 -3.74 -14.49 2.62
CA SER A 59 -2.78 -15.55 2.95
C SER A 59 -2.93 -16.78 2.07
N PHE A 60 -4.17 -17.08 1.63
CA PHE A 60 -4.51 -18.31 0.90
C PHE A 60 -4.82 -18.08 -0.60
N MET A 61 -5.18 -16.87 -0.99
CA MET A 61 -5.58 -16.52 -2.35
C MET A 61 -4.71 -15.41 -2.93
N LEU A 62 -4.58 -15.40 -4.26
CA LEU A 62 -3.87 -14.36 -5.00
C LEU A 62 -4.80 -13.76 -6.05
N ARG A 63 -4.55 -12.51 -6.44
CA ARG A 63 -5.34 -11.83 -7.47
C ARG A 63 -5.27 -12.61 -8.79
N PRO A 64 -6.41 -12.78 -9.51
CA PRO A 64 -6.43 -13.47 -10.80
C PRO A 64 -5.43 -12.88 -11.81
N ALA A 65 -5.28 -11.55 -11.85
CA ALA A 65 -4.32 -10.90 -12.73
C ALA A 65 -2.86 -11.27 -12.46
N HIS A 66 -2.49 -11.59 -11.21
CA HIS A 66 -1.15 -12.09 -10.91
C HIS A 66 -0.99 -13.55 -11.35
N GLN A 67 -1.99 -14.39 -11.11
CA GLN A 67 -1.97 -15.78 -11.55
C GLN A 67 -1.87 -15.90 -13.07
N GLN A 68 -2.64 -15.09 -13.80
CA GLN A 68 -2.56 -15.04 -15.25
C GLN A 68 -1.15 -14.68 -15.73
N GLN A 69 -0.53 -13.67 -15.12
CA GLN A 69 0.83 -13.27 -15.47
C GLN A 69 1.87 -14.38 -15.21
N VAL A 70 1.72 -15.15 -14.14
CA VAL A 70 2.59 -16.31 -13.87
C VAL A 70 2.31 -17.43 -14.88
N ALA A 71 1.04 -17.65 -15.25
CA ALA A 71 0.66 -18.64 -16.26
C ALA A 71 1.16 -18.28 -17.66
N ASP A 72 1.22 -16.99 -18.01
CA ASP A 72 1.72 -16.52 -19.30
C ASP A 72 3.19 -16.93 -19.53
N ILE A 73 4.01 -17.04 -18.47
CA ILE A 73 5.41 -17.52 -18.53
C ILE A 73 5.48 -18.94 -19.13
N LEU A 74 4.48 -19.79 -18.90
CA LEU A 74 4.47 -21.16 -19.43
C LEU A 74 4.33 -21.21 -20.95
N ASN A 75 3.69 -20.19 -21.53
CA ASN A 75 3.42 -20.09 -22.97
C ASN A 75 4.44 -19.19 -23.70
N ASP A 76 5.32 -18.52 -22.97
CA ASP A 76 6.32 -17.63 -23.53
C ASP A 76 7.46 -18.45 -24.20
N PRO A 77 7.68 -18.32 -25.51
CA PRO A 77 8.76 -19.02 -26.21
C PRO A 77 10.16 -18.50 -25.81
N GLU A 78 10.27 -17.29 -25.27
CA GLU A 78 11.53 -16.70 -24.82
C GLU A 78 11.86 -17.07 -23.36
N ALA A 79 10.89 -17.59 -22.60
CA ALA A 79 11.10 -18.03 -21.23
C ALA A 79 11.98 -19.29 -21.17
N SER A 80 12.94 -19.29 -20.24
CA SER A 80 13.79 -20.45 -20.01
C SER A 80 13.00 -21.61 -19.40
N GLU A 81 13.52 -22.83 -19.52
CA GLU A 81 12.91 -24.00 -18.88
C GLU A 81 12.87 -23.86 -17.34
N ASN A 82 13.82 -23.14 -16.75
CA ASN A 82 13.80 -22.82 -15.32
C ASN A 82 12.70 -21.84 -14.96
N ASP A 83 12.45 -20.82 -15.78
CA ASP A 83 11.35 -19.87 -15.57
C ASP A 83 10.00 -20.60 -15.61
N LYS A 84 9.81 -21.47 -16.61
CA LYS A 84 8.60 -22.29 -16.73
C LYS A 84 8.44 -23.25 -15.56
N TYR A 85 9.52 -23.89 -15.12
CA TYR A 85 9.50 -24.77 -13.95
C TYR A 85 9.10 -24.01 -12.68
N VAL A 86 9.70 -22.85 -12.43
CA VAL A 86 9.39 -22.00 -11.26
C VAL A 86 7.95 -21.49 -11.32
N ALA A 87 7.49 -21.02 -12.48
CA ALA A 87 6.11 -20.58 -12.67
C ALA A 87 5.11 -21.71 -12.39
N LEU A 88 5.38 -22.93 -12.86
CA LEU A 88 4.55 -24.11 -12.58
C LEU A 88 4.50 -24.43 -11.08
N GLN A 89 5.62 -24.30 -10.36
CA GLN A 89 5.62 -24.48 -8.90
C GLN A 89 4.77 -23.42 -8.19
N PHE A 90 4.84 -22.14 -8.61
CA PHE A 90 3.99 -21.09 -8.05
C PHE A 90 2.51 -21.34 -8.27
N LEU A 91 2.10 -21.79 -9.46
CA LEU A 91 0.71 -22.11 -9.77
C LEU A 91 0.21 -23.31 -8.96
N ARG A 92 1.03 -24.37 -8.82
CA ARG A 92 0.70 -25.53 -7.97
C ARG A 92 0.59 -25.16 -6.50
N ASN A 93 1.51 -24.34 -6.00
CA ASN A 93 1.47 -23.82 -4.65
C ASN A 93 0.20 -23.02 -4.40
N SER A 94 -0.21 -22.20 -5.37
CA SER A 94 -1.46 -21.43 -5.29
C SER A 94 -2.70 -22.32 -5.26
N ASP A 95 -2.75 -23.39 -6.06
CA ASP A 95 -3.86 -24.37 -6.01
C ASP A 95 -3.94 -25.07 -4.65
N ILE A 96 -2.80 -25.41 -4.06
CA ILE A 96 -2.74 -26.02 -2.72
C ILE A 96 -3.21 -25.02 -1.67
N ALA A 97 -2.76 -23.77 -1.74
CA ALA A 97 -3.09 -22.75 -0.77
C ALA A 97 -4.58 -22.35 -0.79
N ALA A 98 -5.18 -22.30 -1.98
CA ALA A 98 -6.60 -21.99 -2.15
C ALA A 98 -7.54 -22.99 -1.45
N LYS A 99 -7.05 -24.16 -1.00
CA LYS A 99 -7.80 -25.13 -0.19
C LYS A 99 -7.90 -24.73 1.29
N GLY A 100 -7.27 -23.64 1.71
CA GLY A 100 -7.43 -23.02 3.03
C GLY A 100 -6.67 -23.67 4.18
N ILE A 101 -5.80 -24.66 3.91
CA ILE A 101 -5.05 -25.36 4.97
C ILE A 101 -3.63 -24.82 5.12
N LEU A 102 -2.88 -24.71 4.02
CA LEU A 102 -1.50 -24.22 4.01
C LEU A 102 -1.45 -22.85 3.33
N PRO A 103 -0.84 -21.81 3.93
CA PRO A 103 -0.75 -20.51 3.29
C PRO A 103 0.16 -20.54 2.07
N THR A 104 0.00 -19.55 1.19
CA THR A 104 0.81 -19.40 -0.04
C THR A 104 2.32 -19.27 0.23
N CYS A 105 2.71 -18.85 1.44
CA CYS A 105 4.10 -18.64 1.84
C CYS A 105 4.28 -18.97 3.32
N GLN A 106 5.46 -19.48 3.70
CA GLN A 106 5.81 -19.67 5.12
C GLN A 106 5.93 -18.34 5.88
N ASP A 107 6.32 -17.28 5.18
CA ASP A 107 6.28 -15.92 5.72
C ASP A 107 4.91 -15.30 5.40
N THR A 108 3.99 -15.47 6.35
CA THR A 108 2.63 -14.90 6.27
C THR A 108 2.62 -13.37 6.45
N GLY A 109 3.78 -12.77 6.72
CA GLY A 109 4.02 -11.33 6.64
C GLY A 109 3.54 -10.51 7.82
N THR A 110 3.87 -9.23 7.79
CA THR A 110 3.32 -8.23 8.71
C THR A 110 1.96 -7.78 8.21
N ALA A 111 0.97 -7.73 9.12
CA ALA A 111 -0.35 -7.21 8.83
C ALA A 111 -0.32 -5.68 8.74
N ILE A 112 -0.65 -5.13 7.57
CA ILE A 112 -0.75 -3.69 7.32
C ILE A 112 -2.15 -3.35 6.84
N ILE A 113 -2.78 -2.36 7.44
CA ILE A 113 -4.13 -1.89 7.11
C ILE A 113 -4.07 -0.39 6.85
N MET A 114 -4.45 0.01 5.64
CA MET A 114 -4.70 1.41 5.30
C MET A 114 -6.21 1.63 5.21
N GLY A 115 -6.77 2.39 6.16
CA GLY A 115 -8.18 2.77 6.17
C GLY A 115 -8.38 4.22 5.73
N LYS A 116 -9.41 4.50 4.95
CA LYS A 116 -9.88 5.86 4.60
C LYS A 116 -11.32 6.00 5.07
N LYS A 117 -11.50 6.72 6.16
CA LYS A 117 -12.77 6.90 6.85
C LYS A 117 -13.45 8.17 6.37
N GLY A 118 -14.57 8.01 5.67
CA GLY A 118 -15.45 9.12 5.31
C GLY A 118 -15.93 9.88 6.55
N GLN A 119 -16.05 11.20 6.43
CA GLN A 119 -16.51 12.09 7.50
C GLN A 119 -17.86 11.65 8.10
N ARG A 120 -18.74 11.05 7.29
CA ARG A 120 -20.07 10.59 7.71
C ARG A 120 -20.09 9.12 8.15
N VAL A 121 -18.94 8.52 8.42
CA VAL A 121 -18.84 7.16 8.97
C VAL A 121 -18.53 7.20 10.46
N TRP A 122 -19.44 6.68 11.28
CA TRP A 122 -19.32 6.65 12.73
C TRP A 122 -19.16 5.22 13.25
N THR A 123 -18.04 4.97 13.92
CA THR A 123 -17.69 3.66 14.48
C THR A 123 -17.72 3.61 16.02
N GLY A 124 -17.88 4.76 16.67
CA GLY A 124 -17.69 4.89 18.12
C GLY A 124 -16.21 5.04 18.56
N GLY A 125 -15.26 4.94 17.63
CA GLY A 125 -13.82 4.99 17.92
C GLY A 125 -13.25 3.63 18.28
N GLY A 126 -11.93 3.57 18.54
CA GLY A 126 -11.23 2.30 18.80
C GLY A 126 -11.09 1.40 17.57
N ASP A 127 -11.19 1.99 16.37
CA ASP A 127 -11.10 1.31 15.08
C ASP A 127 -9.83 0.43 14.99
N GLU A 128 -8.70 0.93 15.46
CA GLU A 128 -7.42 0.22 15.47
C GLU A 128 -7.48 -1.06 16.32
N ALA A 129 -8.17 -1.02 17.46
CA ALA A 129 -8.30 -2.19 18.33
C ALA A 129 -9.20 -3.26 17.69
N ALA A 130 -10.31 -2.86 17.07
CA ALA A 130 -11.20 -3.78 16.37
C ALA A 130 -10.51 -4.44 15.17
N LEU A 131 -9.79 -3.65 14.37
CA LEU A 131 -8.99 -4.16 13.25
C LEU A 131 -7.87 -5.10 13.71
N ALA A 132 -7.15 -4.74 14.78
CA ALA A 132 -6.11 -5.59 15.36
C ALA A 132 -6.70 -6.91 15.92
N GLN A 133 -7.90 -6.89 16.48
CA GLN A 133 -8.60 -8.09 16.92
C GLN A 133 -8.92 -9.03 15.75
N GLY A 134 -9.34 -8.49 14.61
CA GLY A 134 -9.57 -9.28 13.40
C GLY A 134 -8.29 -9.95 12.89
N VAL A 135 -7.17 -9.21 12.87
CA VAL A 135 -5.84 -9.77 12.57
C VAL A 135 -5.50 -10.88 13.55
N TYR A 136 -5.62 -10.64 14.85
CA TYR A 136 -5.35 -11.66 15.87
C TYR A 136 -6.16 -12.93 15.63
N ASN A 137 -7.47 -12.81 15.35
CA ASN A 137 -8.33 -13.95 15.12
C ASN A 137 -7.83 -14.82 13.95
N THR A 138 -7.51 -14.21 12.80
CA THR A 138 -6.99 -14.95 11.64
C THR A 138 -5.72 -15.72 12.00
N TYR A 139 -4.74 -15.06 12.62
CA TYR A 139 -3.45 -15.68 12.89
C TYR A 139 -3.52 -16.79 13.94
N ILE A 140 -4.49 -16.75 14.84
CA ILE A 140 -4.71 -17.79 15.86
C ILE A 140 -5.54 -18.96 15.34
N GLN A 141 -6.50 -18.70 14.45
CA GLN A 141 -7.44 -19.70 13.96
C GLN A 141 -6.93 -20.45 12.72
N ASP A 142 -6.18 -19.76 11.85
CA ASP A 142 -5.60 -20.33 10.65
C ASP A 142 -4.17 -20.82 10.89
N ASN A 143 -3.65 -21.67 9.99
CA ASN A 143 -2.28 -22.19 10.07
C ASN A 143 -1.23 -21.16 9.57
N LEU A 144 -1.18 -19.99 10.22
CA LEU A 144 -0.28 -18.89 9.88
C LEU A 144 0.90 -18.77 10.85
N ARG A 145 1.88 -17.91 10.51
CA ARG A 145 3.11 -17.75 11.29
C ARG A 145 3.15 -16.46 12.09
N TYR A 146 3.54 -16.55 13.36
CA TYR A 146 3.84 -15.38 14.20
C TYR A 146 5.25 -14.85 13.91
N SER A 147 5.32 -13.73 13.20
CA SER A 147 6.56 -13.20 12.63
C SER A 147 7.03 -11.89 13.27
N GLN A 148 6.27 -11.34 14.23
CA GLN A 148 6.64 -10.09 14.89
C GLN A 148 7.43 -10.35 16.18
N ASN A 149 8.54 -9.62 16.32
CA ASN A 149 9.40 -9.61 17.49
C ASN A 149 9.24 -8.26 18.20
N ALA A 150 8.87 -8.30 19.49
CA ALA A 150 8.81 -7.11 20.33
C ALA A 150 10.17 -6.89 21.02
N PRO A 151 10.76 -5.69 20.93
CA PRO A 151 11.98 -5.36 21.65
C PRO A 151 11.67 -5.18 23.14
N LEU A 152 12.34 -5.96 23.98
CA LEU A 152 12.32 -5.81 25.44
C LEU A 152 13.38 -4.80 25.90
N ASP A 153 14.53 -4.83 25.22
CA ASP A 153 15.58 -3.82 25.28
C ASP A 153 16.24 -3.71 23.89
N MET A 154 17.40 -3.05 23.80
CA MET A 154 18.10 -2.84 22.52
C MET A 154 18.51 -4.15 21.82
N TYR A 155 18.71 -5.25 22.56
CA TYR A 155 19.27 -6.50 22.04
C TYR A 155 18.39 -7.71 22.32
N LYS A 156 17.51 -7.63 23.31
CA LYS A 156 16.60 -8.71 23.68
C LYS A 156 15.24 -8.50 23.05
N GLU A 157 14.75 -9.54 22.41
CA GLU A 157 13.44 -9.57 21.78
C GLU A 157 12.64 -10.78 22.28
N VAL A 158 11.32 -10.67 22.18
CA VAL A 158 10.40 -11.78 22.39
C VAL A 158 9.43 -11.84 21.21
N ASN A 159 9.15 -13.03 20.69
CA ASN A 159 8.09 -13.20 19.69
C ASN A 159 6.74 -12.93 20.36
N THR A 160 5.88 -12.14 19.72
CA THR A 160 4.59 -11.76 20.32
C THR A 160 3.58 -12.91 20.37
N GLY A 161 3.87 -14.04 19.71
CA GLY A 161 3.03 -15.25 19.71
C GLY A 161 1.70 -15.09 18.98
N THR A 162 1.51 -13.97 18.29
CA THR A 162 0.20 -13.55 17.74
C THR A 162 0.30 -12.83 16.39
N ASN A 163 1.53 -12.56 15.92
CA ASN A 163 1.84 -11.70 14.78
C ASN A 163 1.37 -10.22 14.91
N LEU A 164 0.92 -9.79 16.10
CA LEU A 164 0.71 -8.38 16.41
C LEU A 164 2.02 -7.73 16.90
N PRO A 165 2.17 -6.39 16.85
CA PRO A 165 1.18 -5.40 16.38
C PRO A 165 1.03 -5.38 14.85
N ALA A 166 -0.17 -5.03 14.38
CA ALA A 166 -0.40 -4.65 12.99
C ALA A 166 -0.03 -3.17 12.77
N GLN A 167 0.41 -2.81 11.56
CA GLN A 167 0.51 -1.41 11.16
C GLN A 167 -0.87 -0.94 10.70
N ILE A 168 -1.46 0.04 11.38
CA ILE A 168 -2.81 0.52 11.08
C ILE A 168 -2.75 2.03 10.84
N ASP A 169 -2.96 2.44 9.59
CA ASP A 169 -2.96 3.84 9.17
C ASP A 169 -4.38 4.26 8.75
N LEU A 170 -5.06 5.04 9.58
CA LEU A 170 -6.42 5.51 9.33
C LEU A 170 -6.43 6.99 8.92
N TYR A 171 -6.94 7.26 7.72
CA TYR A 171 -7.01 8.61 7.13
C TYR A 171 -8.44 9.12 7.17
N ALA A 172 -8.63 10.38 7.53
CA ALA A 172 -9.91 11.07 7.36
C ALA A 172 -10.08 11.48 5.89
N THR A 173 -11.24 11.21 5.34
CA THR A 173 -11.66 11.64 3.99
C THR A 173 -13.08 12.17 4.02
N ASP A 174 -13.51 12.81 2.95
CA ASP A 174 -14.94 13.14 2.77
C ASP A 174 -15.75 11.90 2.37
N GLY A 175 -17.08 11.98 2.50
CA GLY A 175 -18.01 10.92 2.09
C GLY A 175 -18.57 10.08 3.24
N ASP A 176 -19.27 9.01 2.87
CA ASP A 176 -20.04 8.09 3.71
C ASP A 176 -19.56 6.64 3.60
N GLU A 177 -18.36 6.42 3.05
CA GLU A 177 -17.76 5.10 2.89
C GLU A 177 -16.51 4.96 3.77
N TYR A 178 -16.24 3.74 4.23
CA TYR A 178 -14.99 3.38 4.90
C TYR A 178 -14.22 2.40 4.02
N LYS A 179 -13.15 2.87 3.38
CA LYS A 179 -12.38 2.09 2.40
C LYS A 179 -11.11 1.53 3.02
N PHE A 180 -10.77 0.29 2.69
CA PHE A 180 -9.60 -0.38 3.25
C PHE A 180 -8.73 -0.99 2.15
N LEU A 181 -7.42 -0.95 2.39
CA LEU A 181 -6.45 -1.82 1.72
C LEU A 181 -5.71 -2.60 2.81
N CYS A 182 -5.91 -3.91 2.83
CA CYS A 182 -5.20 -4.84 3.71
C CYS A 182 -4.04 -5.49 2.95
N ILE A 183 -2.87 -5.56 3.58
CA ILE A 183 -1.64 -6.08 2.97
C ILE A 183 -0.96 -7.01 3.98
N ALA A 184 -0.82 -8.29 3.62
CA ALA A 184 0.08 -9.22 4.30
C ALA A 184 1.49 -9.09 3.68
N LYS A 185 2.35 -8.26 4.27
CA LYS A 185 3.64 -7.91 3.66
C LYS A 185 4.77 -8.80 4.20
N GLY A 186 5.23 -9.74 3.39
CA GLY A 186 6.39 -10.58 3.71
C GLY A 186 7.68 -9.75 3.89
N GLY A 187 8.47 -10.11 4.90
CA GLY A 187 9.66 -9.39 5.33
C GLY A 187 10.75 -9.30 4.25
N GLY A 188 10.93 -10.38 3.47
CA GLY A 188 11.87 -10.38 2.34
C GLY A 188 11.57 -9.27 1.33
N SER A 189 10.30 -9.09 0.97
CA SER A 189 9.88 -8.02 0.06
C SER A 189 9.85 -6.64 0.73
N ALA A 190 9.61 -6.57 2.05
CA ALA A 190 9.69 -5.32 2.80
C ALA A 190 11.13 -4.77 2.80
N ASN A 191 12.13 -5.63 3.00
CA ASN A 191 13.56 -5.31 2.99
C ASN A 191 14.08 -4.88 1.60
N LYS A 192 13.31 -5.14 0.54
CA LYS A 192 13.59 -4.68 -0.84
C LYS A 192 12.87 -3.36 -1.18
N THR A 193 12.61 -2.54 -0.17
CA THR A 193 12.16 -1.16 -0.33
C THR A 193 13.35 -0.24 -0.08
N TYR A 194 13.75 0.55 -1.08
CA TYR A 194 14.91 1.42 -1.00
C TYR A 194 14.54 2.89 -1.20
N LEU A 195 15.19 3.77 -0.44
CA LEU A 195 15.14 5.22 -0.62
C LEU A 195 16.47 5.71 -1.15
N TYR A 196 16.44 6.50 -2.22
CA TYR A 196 17.61 7.15 -2.78
C TYR A 196 17.37 8.65 -2.84
N GLN A 197 18.28 9.44 -2.26
CA GLN A 197 18.23 10.89 -2.34
C GLN A 197 19.02 11.36 -3.56
N GLU A 198 18.30 11.78 -4.60
CA GLU A 198 18.86 12.17 -5.89
C GLU A 198 18.49 13.62 -6.23
N THR A 199 19.23 14.21 -7.17
CA THR A 199 19.05 15.63 -7.54
C THR A 199 18.34 15.79 -8.88
N LYS A 200 18.04 17.04 -9.27
CA LYS A 200 17.49 17.36 -10.60
C LYS A 200 18.37 16.83 -11.75
N ALA A 201 19.67 16.71 -11.55
CA ALA A 201 20.63 16.29 -12.57
C ALA A 201 20.39 14.86 -13.11
N LEU A 202 19.70 14.01 -12.33
CA LEU A 202 19.32 12.67 -12.74
C LEU A 202 18.14 12.64 -13.73
N ILE A 203 17.29 13.68 -13.71
CA ILE A 203 16.04 13.70 -14.48
C ILE A 203 16.29 14.14 -15.93
N THR A 204 17.00 13.29 -16.66
CA THR A 204 17.08 13.31 -18.13
C THR A 204 16.84 11.89 -18.65
N PRO A 205 16.26 11.70 -19.86
CA PRO A 205 15.83 10.37 -20.32
C PRO A 205 16.93 9.30 -20.24
N ALA A 206 18.12 9.59 -20.76
CA ALA A 206 19.23 8.65 -20.78
C ALA A 206 19.77 8.32 -19.38
N LYS A 207 19.91 9.32 -18.49
CA LYS A 207 20.48 9.12 -17.15
C LYS A 207 19.51 8.38 -16.23
N LEU A 208 18.23 8.78 -16.27
CA LEU A 208 17.21 8.20 -15.42
C LEU A 208 17.00 6.72 -15.73
N LYS A 209 16.82 6.35 -17.01
CA LYS A 209 16.64 4.95 -17.39
C LYS A 209 17.81 4.08 -16.91
N ASN A 210 19.05 4.48 -17.24
CA ASN A 210 20.24 3.72 -16.86
C ASN A 210 20.38 3.58 -15.34
N TYR A 211 20.11 4.64 -14.59
CA TYR A 211 20.11 4.61 -13.14
C TYR A 211 19.06 3.65 -12.58
N LEU A 212 17.82 3.68 -13.09
CA LEU A 212 16.75 2.80 -12.63
C LEU A 212 17.08 1.33 -12.93
N VAL A 213 17.68 1.03 -14.08
CA VAL A 213 18.17 -0.32 -14.44
C VAL A 213 19.30 -0.77 -13.51
N GLU A 214 20.23 0.12 -13.16
CA GLU A 214 21.26 -0.19 -12.17
C GLU A 214 20.65 -0.54 -10.80
N LYS A 215 19.72 0.29 -10.30
CA LYS A 215 19.09 0.05 -8.99
C LYS A 215 18.22 -1.19 -8.98
N MET A 216 17.54 -1.46 -10.08
CA MET A 216 16.77 -2.69 -10.30
C MET A 216 17.61 -3.95 -10.15
N ARG A 217 18.87 -3.97 -10.62
CA ARG A 217 19.79 -5.11 -10.43
C ARG A 217 20.05 -5.39 -8.95
N THR A 218 20.04 -4.36 -8.10
CA THR A 218 20.31 -4.52 -6.65
C THR A 218 19.20 -5.23 -5.88
N LEU A 219 17.99 -5.36 -6.47
CA LEU A 219 16.93 -6.19 -5.90
C LEU A 219 17.37 -7.65 -5.81
N GLY A 220 18.09 -8.15 -6.83
CA GLY A 220 18.48 -9.56 -6.93
C GLY A 220 17.28 -10.51 -6.95
N THR A 221 17.49 -11.77 -6.60
CA THR A 221 16.44 -12.81 -6.51
C THR A 221 15.95 -13.05 -5.08
N ALA A 222 16.42 -12.27 -4.12
CA ALA A 222 16.23 -12.51 -2.68
C ALA A 222 14.81 -12.24 -2.14
N ALA A 223 13.88 -11.75 -2.97
CA ALA A 223 12.49 -11.53 -2.59
C ALA A 223 11.50 -12.29 -3.50
N CYS A 224 11.92 -13.47 -4.00
CA CYS A 224 11.10 -14.43 -4.73
C CYS A 224 10.46 -13.83 -6.01
N PRO A 225 11.24 -13.54 -7.06
CA PRO A 225 10.67 -13.18 -8.36
C PRO A 225 9.72 -14.29 -8.87
N PRO A 226 8.71 -13.96 -9.69
CA PRO A 226 8.60 -12.74 -10.49
C PRO A 226 8.04 -11.51 -9.74
N TYR A 227 8.71 -10.36 -9.90
CA TYR A 227 8.34 -9.15 -9.16
C TYR A 227 7.25 -8.31 -9.81
N HIS A 228 6.43 -7.66 -8.97
CA HIS A 228 5.75 -6.40 -9.30
C HIS A 228 6.65 -5.24 -8.85
N ILE A 229 7.42 -4.66 -9.77
CA ILE A 229 8.41 -3.62 -9.40
C ILE A 229 7.78 -2.25 -9.48
N ALA A 230 7.90 -1.49 -8.40
CA ALA A 230 7.47 -0.10 -8.35
C ALA A 230 8.67 0.86 -8.27
N PHE A 231 8.67 1.90 -9.10
CA PHE A 231 9.54 3.06 -8.93
C PHE A 231 8.71 4.31 -8.68
N VAL A 232 9.17 5.14 -7.74
CA VAL A 232 8.56 6.44 -7.47
C VAL A 232 9.61 7.52 -7.64
N ILE A 233 9.36 8.47 -8.54
CA ILE A 233 10.27 9.57 -8.84
C ILE A 233 9.71 10.86 -8.26
N GLY A 234 10.31 11.33 -7.18
CA GLY A 234 9.87 12.51 -6.43
C GLY A 234 9.03 12.16 -5.20
N GLY A 235 8.31 13.15 -4.69
CA GLY A 235 7.54 13.11 -3.46
C GLY A 235 7.84 14.33 -2.58
N THR A 236 6.91 14.66 -1.68
CA THR A 236 7.03 15.80 -0.77
C THR A 236 8.03 15.56 0.37
N SER A 237 8.25 14.29 0.70
CA SER A 237 9.15 13.84 1.75
C SER A 237 9.52 12.37 1.55
N ALA A 238 10.53 11.89 2.27
CA ALA A 238 11.01 10.51 2.19
C ALA A 238 9.90 9.50 2.52
N GLU A 239 9.16 9.73 3.59
CA GLU A 239 8.05 8.89 4.04
C GLU A 239 6.88 8.91 3.06
N ALA A 240 6.57 10.06 2.43
CA ALA A 240 5.56 10.13 1.39
C ALA A 240 5.97 9.33 0.14
N THR A 241 7.23 9.42 -0.27
CA THR A 241 7.78 8.61 -1.37
C THR A 241 7.72 7.11 -1.05
N LEU A 242 8.14 6.71 0.15
CA LEU A 242 8.14 5.31 0.58
C LEU A 242 6.73 4.73 0.72
N LYS A 243 5.77 5.50 1.23
CA LYS A 243 4.36 5.12 1.23
C LYS A 243 3.83 4.98 -0.19
N THR A 244 4.16 5.91 -1.07
CA THR A 244 3.71 5.88 -2.47
C THR A 244 4.24 4.64 -3.19
N VAL A 245 5.53 4.29 -3.03
CA VAL A 245 6.10 3.11 -3.68
C VAL A 245 5.54 1.80 -3.11
N LYS A 246 5.21 1.78 -1.81
CA LYS A 246 4.49 0.64 -1.20
C LYS A 246 3.14 0.42 -1.88
N LEU A 247 2.32 1.46 -1.97
CA LEU A 247 0.98 1.38 -2.56
C LEU A 247 1.02 1.14 -4.08
N ALA A 248 2.02 1.68 -4.78
CA ALA A 248 2.27 1.34 -6.17
C ALA A 248 2.57 -0.18 -6.32
N SER A 249 3.41 -0.75 -5.45
CA SER A 249 3.70 -2.18 -5.53
C SER A 249 2.48 -3.10 -5.31
N THR A 250 1.39 -2.57 -4.75
CA THR A 250 0.11 -3.28 -4.59
C THR A 250 -0.91 -2.95 -5.69
N LYS A 251 -0.51 -2.25 -6.75
CA LYS A 251 -1.37 -1.77 -7.85
C LYS A 251 -2.46 -0.78 -7.41
N TYR A 252 -2.36 -0.18 -6.22
CA TYR A 252 -3.35 0.76 -5.69
C TYR A 252 -3.51 2.01 -6.58
N TYR A 253 -2.44 2.37 -7.29
CA TYR A 253 -2.36 3.56 -8.12
C TYR A 253 -2.47 3.27 -9.63
N ASP A 254 -2.95 2.09 -10.04
CA ASP A 254 -3.11 1.75 -11.47
C ASP A 254 -4.08 2.69 -12.20
N GLY A 255 -4.98 3.34 -11.44
CA GLY A 255 -5.99 4.27 -11.91
C GLY A 255 -5.58 5.75 -11.98
N LEU A 256 -4.32 6.09 -11.75
CA LEU A 256 -3.83 7.47 -11.89
C LEU A 256 -3.81 7.93 -13.37
N PRO A 257 -3.82 9.26 -13.64
CA PRO A 257 -3.61 9.79 -14.97
C PRO A 257 -2.24 9.36 -15.53
N THR A 258 -2.09 9.39 -16.85
CA THR A 258 -0.82 9.07 -17.52
C THR A 258 0.03 10.29 -17.86
N GLU A 259 -0.43 11.48 -17.49
CA GLU A 259 0.25 12.75 -17.71
C GLU A 259 0.15 13.67 -16.49
N GLY A 260 1.18 14.48 -16.26
CA GLY A 260 1.17 15.50 -15.21
C GLY A 260 0.45 16.79 -15.65
N ASN A 261 0.29 17.73 -14.73
CA ASN A 261 -0.27 19.05 -15.02
C ASN A 261 0.47 20.15 -14.22
N GLU A 262 0.06 21.41 -14.39
CA GLU A 262 0.70 22.55 -13.71
C GLU A 262 0.41 22.65 -12.20
N HIS A 263 -0.57 21.88 -11.71
CA HIS A 263 -0.97 21.83 -10.31
C HIS A 263 -0.26 20.72 -9.51
N GLY A 264 0.55 19.90 -10.19
CA GLY A 264 1.41 18.90 -9.54
C GLY A 264 0.73 17.56 -9.28
N GLN A 265 -0.27 17.17 -10.07
CA GLN A 265 -0.86 15.84 -9.96
C GLN A 265 0.18 14.73 -10.19
N ALA A 266 0.06 13.64 -9.44
CA ALA A 266 0.78 12.42 -9.71
C ALA A 266 0.26 11.76 -10.98
N PHE A 267 1.19 11.16 -11.73
CA PHE A 267 0.86 10.43 -12.94
C PHE A 267 1.69 9.16 -13.06
N ARG A 268 1.17 8.22 -13.84
CA ARG A 268 1.79 6.95 -14.15
C ARG A 268 2.50 7.05 -15.50
N ASP A 269 3.81 6.81 -15.51
CA ASP A 269 4.63 6.93 -16.72
C ASP A 269 4.67 5.57 -17.46
N VAL A 270 3.66 5.35 -18.32
CA VAL A 270 3.48 4.08 -19.03
C VAL A 270 4.61 3.78 -20.01
N GLN A 271 5.21 4.83 -20.60
CA GLN A 271 6.35 4.66 -21.50
C GLN A 271 7.56 4.12 -20.73
N LEU A 272 7.93 4.77 -19.62
CA LEU A 272 9.07 4.32 -18.83
C LEU A 272 8.81 2.95 -18.17
N GLU A 273 7.56 2.63 -17.82
CA GLU A 273 7.17 1.28 -17.36
C GLU A 273 7.50 0.21 -18.40
N GLN A 274 7.15 0.44 -19.67
CA GLN A 274 7.43 -0.48 -20.77
C GLN A 274 8.93 -0.60 -21.03
N GLU A 275 9.65 0.52 -21.06
CA GLU A 275 11.11 0.53 -21.24
C GLU A 275 11.80 -0.27 -20.13
N LEU A 276 11.42 -0.08 -18.86
CA LEU A 276 12.00 -0.83 -17.75
C LEU A 276 11.58 -2.30 -17.74
N LEU A 277 10.41 -2.66 -18.29
CA LEU A 277 9.97 -4.05 -18.39
C LEU A 277 10.84 -4.82 -19.38
N LEU A 278 11.14 -4.23 -20.54
CA LEU A 278 12.07 -4.84 -21.51
C LEU A 278 13.47 -5.02 -20.91
N GLU A 279 13.98 -3.99 -20.22
CA GLU A 279 15.27 -4.10 -19.54
C GLU A 279 15.26 -5.22 -18.49
N ALA A 280 14.16 -5.38 -17.75
CA ALA A 280 13.99 -6.45 -16.78
C ALA A 280 14.19 -7.85 -17.35
N GLN A 281 13.55 -8.10 -18.51
CA GLN A 281 13.58 -9.38 -19.21
C GLN A 281 15.03 -9.67 -19.62
N ASN A 282 15.79 -8.63 -20.02
CA ASN A 282 17.20 -8.73 -20.36
C ASN A 282 18.14 -8.92 -19.15
N LEU A 283 17.71 -8.63 -17.91
CA LEU A 283 18.56 -8.73 -16.72
C LEU A 283 18.79 -10.17 -16.24
N GLY A 284 18.01 -11.14 -16.73
CA GLY A 284 18.13 -12.54 -16.29
C GLY A 284 17.80 -12.76 -14.82
N LEU A 285 16.98 -11.90 -14.21
CA LEU A 285 16.51 -12.02 -12.82
C LEU A 285 15.30 -12.98 -12.67
N GLY A 286 15.04 -13.80 -13.69
CA GLY A 286 13.81 -14.57 -13.89
C GLY A 286 12.73 -13.76 -14.62
N ALA A 287 11.79 -14.42 -15.32
CA ALA A 287 10.74 -13.81 -16.13
C ALA A 287 9.91 -12.77 -15.33
N PRO A 288 10.15 -11.46 -15.47
CA PRO A 288 9.51 -10.44 -14.66
C PRO A 288 8.12 -10.10 -15.19
N VAL A 289 7.17 -9.91 -14.29
CA VAL A 289 5.75 -9.99 -14.63
C VAL A 289 5.09 -8.63 -14.93
N ARG A 290 5.50 -7.52 -14.26
CA ARG A 290 5.07 -6.15 -14.61
C ARG A 290 5.81 -5.10 -13.78
N ARG A 291 5.77 -3.83 -14.24
CA ARG A 291 6.34 -2.69 -13.52
C ARG A 291 5.37 -1.51 -13.47
N GLN A 292 5.33 -0.82 -12.33
CA GLN A 292 4.59 0.42 -12.16
C GLN A 292 5.56 1.55 -11.84
N ILE A 293 5.50 2.65 -12.59
CA ILE A 293 6.30 3.84 -12.31
C ILE A 293 5.34 4.98 -12.07
N LEU A 294 5.34 5.43 -10.82
CA LEU A 294 4.62 6.64 -10.47
C LEU A 294 5.62 7.78 -10.48
N CYS A 295 5.32 8.79 -11.28
CA CYS A 295 5.92 10.10 -11.15
C CYS A 295 4.93 11.00 -10.39
N PRO A 296 4.89 10.96 -9.05
CA PRO A 296 4.39 12.09 -8.30
C PRO A 296 5.44 13.19 -8.46
N ARG A 297 5.43 13.91 -9.60
CA ARG A 297 6.16 15.17 -9.74
C ARG A 297 5.43 16.23 -8.90
N TYR A 298 5.45 16.04 -7.58
CA TYR A 298 5.19 17.15 -6.67
C TYR A 298 6.22 18.26 -6.95
N PRO A 299 5.84 19.53 -6.79
CA PRO A 299 6.81 20.61 -6.73
C PRO A 299 7.85 20.27 -5.66
N ARG A 300 9.06 19.93 -6.10
CA ARG A 300 10.21 19.76 -5.21
C ARG A 300 10.55 21.12 -4.65
N ASP A 301 10.75 21.21 -3.35
CA ASP A 301 11.33 22.42 -2.75
C ASP A 301 12.75 22.61 -3.31
N PRO A 302 13.01 23.67 -4.11
CA PRO A 302 14.34 23.90 -4.68
C PRO A 302 15.35 24.43 -3.67
N SER A 303 14.90 24.96 -2.53
CA SER A 303 15.73 25.51 -1.47
C SER A 303 14.83 26.00 -0.32
N ALA A 304 14.81 25.26 0.78
CA ALA A 304 14.11 25.66 1.99
C ALA A 304 14.66 27.01 2.51
N ALA A 305 13.88 28.09 2.35
CA ALA A 305 14.19 29.38 2.94
C ALA A 305 12.92 30.14 3.35
N SER A 306 12.66 30.09 4.65
CA SER A 306 12.01 31.07 5.54
C SER A 306 10.83 31.89 5.01
N ARG A 307 9.69 31.77 5.70
CA ARG A 307 8.87 32.94 6.09
C ARG A 307 8.02 32.65 7.32
N ARG A 308 7.91 33.69 8.13
CA ARG A 308 7.39 33.75 9.50
C ARG A 308 5.87 33.64 9.53
N PHE A 309 5.36 32.76 10.40
CA PHE A 309 4.10 32.90 11.13
C PHE A 309 4.31 32.24 12.50
N LEU A 310 3.96 32.92 13.58
CA LEU A 310 4.33 32.55 14.96
C LEU A 310 3.65 31.23 15.39
N PRO A 311 4.39 30.11 15.50
CA PRO A 311 3.88 28.85 15.99
C PRO A 311 4.14 28.69 17.49
N GLY A 312 3.41 27.79 18.16
CA GLY A 312 3.90 27.19 19.40
C GLY A 312 5.28 26.57 19.13
N ARG A 313 6.22 26.66 20.08
CA ARG A 313 7.66 26.44 19.86
C ARG A 313 8.03 25.09 19.21
N ASP A 314 7.15 24.10 19.24
CA ASP A 314 7.36 22.75 18.70
C ASP A 314 6.45 22.36 17.51
N GLY A 315 5.71 23.32 16.91
CA GLY A 315 4.94 23.09 15.68
C GLY A 315 3.63 22.28 15.81
N GLY A 316 3.26 21.82 17.01
CA GLY A 316 2.00 21.11 17.27
C GLY A 316 0.81 22.03 17.56
N PHE A 317 -0.37 21.67 17.07
CA PHE A 317 -1.65 22.35 17.34
C PHE A 317 -2.73 21.32 17.69
N LEU A 318 -3.63 21.65 18.62
CA LEU A 318 -4.71 20.76 19.07
C LEU A 318 -6.02 21.54 19.19
N PHE A 319 -7.07 21.09 18.51
CA PHE A 319 -8.44 21.54 18.74
C PHE A 319 -9.06 20.70 19.86
N ARG A 320 -9.57 21.34 20.93
CA ARG A 320 -10.28 20.69 22.03
C ARG A 320 -11.75 21.08 22.03
N ARG A 321 -12.61 20.19 22.53
CA ARG A 321 -14.01 20.54 22.83
C ARG A 321 -14.01 21.73 23.83
N PRO A 322 -14.92 22.70 23.68
CA PRO A 322 -15.14 23.71 24.72
C PRO A 322 -15.55 22.99 26.01
N GLN A 323 -14.88 23.29 27.13
CA GLN A 323 -15.38 22.87 28.43
C GLN A 323 -16.65 23.66 28.72
N HIS A 324 -17.79 22.98 28.90
CA HIS A 324 -18.96 23.63 29.49
C HIS A 324 -18.58 24.10 30.89
N GLN A 325 -18.43 25.42 31.08
CA GLN A 325 -18.43 26.00 32.41
C GLN A 325 -19.83 25.75 32.99
N SER A 326 -19.93 24.80 33.91
CA SER A 326 -21.07 24.71 34.82
C SER A 326 -21.10 26.02 35.63
N GLN A 327 -22.01 26.92 35.28
CA GLN A 327 -22.36 28.05 36.14
C GLN A 327 -23.13 27.46 37.34
N ASN A 328 -22.52 27.54 38.51
CA ASN A 328 -23.25 27.54 39.80
C ASN A 328 -23.84 28.93 40.03
#